data_AF-A0A418QF93-F1
#
_entry.id   AF-A0A418QF93-F1
#
_cell.length_a   1.000
_cell.length_b   1.000
_cell.length_c   1.000
_cell.angle_alpha   90.00
_cell.angle_beta   90.00
_cell.angle_gamma   90.00
#
_symmetry.space_group_name_H-M   'P 1'
#
loop_
_entity.id
_entity.type
_entity.pdbx_description
1 polymer ?
#
loop_
_entity_poly.entity_id
_entity_poly.type
_entity_poly.pdbx_seq_one_letter_code
_entity_poly.pdbx_strand_id
1 'polypeptide(L)'
;MLADKIVYLVRVGTREVDVDAASAEELAIKLAPLLPLGPVELHAITHTVYTYGTRIESGNWRIRRVGTRPFMADAGTRLPGQTHARKTRQANSEITVKDWQAVEISD
;
A
#
# COMPACT_ATOMS: atom_id res chain seq x y z
N MET A 1 -8.27 14.50 10.96
CA MET A 1 -8.15 13.03 10.96
C MET A 1 -7.64 12.65 9.58
N LEU A 2 -6.40 12.15 9.49
CA LEU A 2 -5.81 11.81 8.20
C LEU A 2 -6.30 10.42 7.80
N ALA A 3 -6.79 10.29 6.57
CA ALA A 3 -7.42 9.07 6.09
C ALA A 3 -6.35 8.02 5.73
N ASP A 4 -6.65 6.76 6.02
CA ASP A 4 -5.86 5.63 5.53
C ASP A 4 -5.80 5.66 4.01
N LYS A 5 -4.64 5.32 3.45
CA LYS A 5 -4.48 5.30 1.99
C LYS A 5 -4.79 3.92 1.46
N ILE A 6 -5.51 3.85 0.36
CA ILE A 6 -5.66 2.60 -0.40
C ILE A 6 -4.46 2.47 -1.33
N VAL A 7 -3.85 1.29 -1.37
CA VAL A 7 -2.74 0.99 -2.28
C VAL A 7 -3.27 0.23 -3.50
N TYR A 8 -2.89 0.71 -4.67
CA TYR A 8 -3.23 0.15 -5.97
C TYR A 8 -1.96 -0.29 -6.69
N LEU A 9 -1.99 -1.46 -7.29
CA LEU A 9 -0.96 -1.89 -8.23
C LEU A 9 -1.41 -1.51 -9.64
N VAL A 10 -0.66 -0.62 -10.26
CA VAL A 10 -0.87 -0.14 -11.62
C VAL A 10 0.19 -0.77 -12.50
N ARG A 11 -0.22 -1.49 -13.53
CA ARG A 11 0.70 -2.00 -14.54
C ARG A 11 0.48 -1.25 -15.85
N VAL A 12 1.57 -0.83 -16.48
CA VAL A 12 1.59 -0.19 -17.80
C VAL A 12 2.68 -0.86 -18.63
N GLY A 13 2.25 -1.62 -19.64
CA GLY A 13 3.09 -2.53 -20.41
C GLY A 13 3.72 -3.60 -19.52
N THR A 14 5.04 -3.53 -19.39
CA THR A 14 5.85 -4.43 -18.55
C THR A 14 6.17 -3.85 -17.17
N ARG A 15 5.86 -2.57 -16.93
CA ARG A 15 6.17 -1.88 -15.66
C ARG A 15 5.02 -2.01 -14.69
N GLU A 16 5.33 -2.23 -13.42
CA GLU A 16 4.37 -2.20 -12.31
C GLU A 16 4.77 -1.10 -11.33
N VAL A 17 3.76 -0.35 -10.86
CA VAL A 17 3.92 0.80 -9.98
C VAL A 17 2.86 0.74 -8.89
N ASP A 18 3.28 0.88 -7.64
CA ASP A 18 2.37 1.05 -6.52
C ASP A 18 1.94 2.50 -6.42
N VAL A 19 0.63 2.73 -6.38
CA VAL A 19 0.00 4.04 -6.23
C VAL A 19 -0.87 4.02 -4.98
N ASP A 20 -0.55 4.87 -4.02
CA ASP A 20 -1.36 5.11 -2.83
C ASP A 20 -2.35 6.25 -3.08
N ALA A 21 -3.58 6.18 -2.57
CA ALA A 21 -4.51 7.31 -2.62
C ALA A 21 -5.51 7.27 -1.46
N ALA A 22 -5.80 8.45 -0.89
CA ALA A 22 -6.81 8.66 0.15
C ALA A 22 -8.18 9.07 -0.42
N SER A 23 -8.26 9.37 -1.72
CA SER A 23 -9.53 9.67 -2.42
C SER A 23 -9.47 9.26 -3.90
N ALA A 24 -10.63 9.24 -4.57
CA ALA A 24 -10.72 8.96 -5.99
C ALA A 24 -10.06 10.06 -6.85
N GLU A 25 -10.10 11.31 -6.38
CA GLU A 25 -9.45 12.46 -7.01
C GLU A 25 -7.92 12.38 -6.89
N GLU A 26 -7.40 12.05 -5.70
CA GLU A 26 -5.94 11.85 -5.53
C GLU A 26 -5.45 10.70 -6.43
N LEU A 27 -6.25 9.62 -6.52
CA LEU A 27 -5.94 8.51 -7.43
C LEU A 27 -5.91 8.98 -8.89
N ALA A 28 -6.89 9.79 -9.33
CA ALA A 28 -6.91 10.31 -10.70
C ALA A 28 -5.68 11.16 -11.00
N ILE A 29 -5.30 12.07 -10.10
CA ILE A 29 -4.11 12.92 -10.27
C ILE A 29 -2.84 12.07 -10.42
N LYS A 30 -2.68 11.02 -9.62
CA LYS A 30 -1.50 10.14 -9.67
C LYS A 30 -1.47 9.24 -10.90
N LEU A 31 -2.63 8.87 -11.44
CA LEU A 31 -2.72 8.03 -12.63
C LEU A 31 -2.64 8.79 -13.95
N ALA A 32 -2.95 10.10 -13.95
CA ALA A 32 -2.89 10.94 -15.13
C ALA A 32 -1.56 10.88 -15.91
N PRO A 33 -0.37 10.88 -15.27
CA PRO A 33 0.90 10.73 -15.99
C PRO A 33 1.23 9.27 -16.38
N LEU A 34 0.52 8.28 -15.85
CA LEU A 34 0.82 6.86 -16.04
C LEU A 34 -0.01 6.22 -17.15
N LEU A 35 -1.25 6.66 -17.31
CA LEU A 35 -2.22 6.06 -18.22
C LEU A 35 -2.51 7.01 -19.39
N PRO A 36 -2.60 6.50 -20.64
CA PRO A 36 -2.93 7.31 -21.81
C PRO A 36 -4.45 7.54 -21.90
N LEU A 37 -5.05 8.13 -20.85
CA LEU A 37 -6.49 8.33 -20.72
C LEU A 37 -6.85 9.81 -20.66
N GLY A 38 -8.00 10.16 -21.20
CA GLY A 38 -8.57 11.50 -21.03
C GLY A 38 -9.04 11.74 -19.59
N PRO A 39 -9.19 13.01 -19.15
CA PRO A 39 -9.63 13.34 -17.79
C PRO A 39 -10.97 12.72 -17.40
N VAL A 40 -11.92 12.66 -18.35
CA VAL A 40 -13.27 12.11 -18.13
C VAL A 40 -13.22 10.61 -17.89
N GLU A 41 -12.50 9.87 -18.74
CA GLU A 41 -12.33 8.42 -18.62
C GLU A 41 -11.59 8.07 -17.33
N LEU A 42 -10.54 8.83 -17.03
CA LEU A 42 -9.74 8.65 -15.84
C LEU A 42 -10.58 8.81 -14.57
N HIS A 43 -11.42 9.85 -14.51
CA HIS A 43 -12.31 10.10 -13.38
C HIS A 43 -13.33 8.95 -13.19
N ALA A 44 -13.93 8.48 -14.29
CA ALA A 44 -14.87 7.35 -14.22
C ALA A 44 -14.20 6.06 -13.72
N ILE A 45 -12.99 5.77 -14.22
CA ILE A 45 -12.19 4.61 -13.80
C ILE A 45 -11.78 4.72 -12.34
N THR A 46 -11.23 5.85 -11.90
CA THR A 46 -10.77 6.00 -10.51
C THR A 46 -11.92 5.96 -9.53
N HIS A 47 -13.05 6.59 -9.85
CA HIS A 47 -14.26 6.52 -9.03
C HIS A 47 -14.74 5.07 -8.87
N THR A 48 -14.75 4.31 -9.97
CA THR A 48 -15.19 2.90 -9.97
C THR A 48 -14.25 2.03 -9.14
N VAL A 49 -12.94 2.16 -9.37
CA VAL A 49 -11.91 1.37 -8.68
C VAL A 49 -11.87 1.71 -7.18
N TYR A 50 -11.98 2.99 -6.85
CA TYR A 50 -11.96 3.46 -5.46
C TYR A 50 -13.20 3.00 -4.68
N THR A 51 -14.39 3.16 -5.27
CA THR A 51 -15.66 2.86 -4.59
C THR A 51 -15.91 1.37 -4.45
N TYR A 52 -15.68 0.61 -5.52
CA TYR A 52 -16.07 -0.80 -5.58
C TYR A 52 -14.90 -1.77 -5.42
N GLY A 53 -13.65 -1.29 -5.43
CA GLY A 53 -12.47 -2.15 -5.38
C GLY A 53 -12.27 -2.99 -6.64
N THR A 54 -12.99 -2.68 -7.72
CA THR A 54 -12.97 -3.44 -8.97
C THR A 54 -11.60 -3.38 -9.64
N ARG A 55 -11.13 -4.52 -10.15
CA ARG A 55 -9.98 -4.56 -11.06
C ARG A 55 -10.44 -4.10 -12.44
N ILE A 56 -9.76 -3.11 -12.99
CA ILE A 56 -10.01 -2.62 -14.36
C ILE A 56 -8.76 -2.86 -15.19
N GLU A 57 -8.94 -3.37 -16.40
CA GLU A 57 -7.87 -3.60 -17.35
C GLU A 57 -8.28 -3.21 -18.76
N SER A 58 -7.34 -2.66 -19.51
CA SER A 58 -7.56 -2.29 -20.90
C SER A 58 -6.23 -2.35 -21.64
N GLY A 59 -6.16 -3.19 -22.67
CA GLY A 59 -5.02 -3.32 -23.56
C GLY A 59 -3.68 -3.46 -22.85
N ASN A 60 -2.92 -2.36 -22.80
CA ASN A 60 -1.57 -2.31 -22.25
C ASN A 60 -1.51 -1.93 -20.77
N TRP A 61 -2.63 -1.69 -20.07
CA TRP A 61 -2.61 -1.34 -18.66
C TRP A 61 -3.65 -2.08 -17.83
N ARG A 62 -3.37 -2.22 -16.53
CA ARG A 62 -4.32 -2.74 -15.55
C ARG A 62 -4.15 -2.05 -14.22
N ILE A 63 -5.24 -1.96 -13.47
CA ILE A 63 -5.27 -1.41 -12.13
C ILE A 63 -6.03 -2.34 -11.20
N ARG A 64 -5.48 -2.56 -10.01
CA ARG A 64 -6.17 -3.32 -8.95
C ARG A 64 -5.81 -2.78 -7.58
N ARG A 65 -6.76 -2.85 -6.65
CA ARG A 65 -6.49 -2.63 -5.23
C ARG A 65 -5.68 -3.80 -4.67
N VAL A 66 -4.63 -3.50 -3.92
CA VAL A 66 -3.76 -4.52 -3.29
C VAL A 66 -3.73 -4.44 -1.77
N GLY A 67 -4.15 -3.32 -1.18
CA GLY A 67 -4.26 -3.22 0.27
C GLY A 67 -4.62 -1.83 0.74
N THR A 68 -4.45 -1.60 2.03
CA THR A 68 -4.52 -0.29 2.68
C THR A 68 -3.22 -0.06 3.43
N ARG A 69 -2.68 1.15 3.34
CA ARG A 69 -1.56 1.62 4.14
C ARG A 69 -2.14 2.50 5.25
N PRO A 70 -2.04 2.08 6.52
CA PRO A 70 -2.54 2.88 7.62
C PRO A 70 -1.80 4.22 7.62
N PHE A 71 -2.55 5.29 7.88
CA PHE A 71 -1.93 6.59 8.06
C PHE A 71 -1.06 6.55 9.32
N MET A 72 0.26 6.51 9.14
CA MET A 72 1.20 6.82 10.21
C MET A 72 1.38 8.34 10.20
N ALA A 73 0.68 9.03 11.11
CA ALA A 73 1.15 10.34 11.54
C ALA A 73 2.55 10.08 12.07
N ASP A 74 3.57 10.74 11.52
CA ASP A 74 4.94 10.64 12.00
C ASP A 74 4.94 10.65 13.52
N ALA A 75 5.12 9.46 14.11
CA ALA A 75 5.28 9.31 15.53
C ALA A 75 6.69 9.83 15.83
N GLY A 76 6.75 11.15 15.99
CA GLY A 76 7.93 11.88 16.41
C GLY A 76 8.83 12.30 15.27
N THR A 77 8.78 13.60 14.97
CA THR A 77 10.01 14.38 15.08
C THR A 77 10.58 14.08 16.47
N ARG A 78 11.41 13.04 16.61
CA ARG A 78 12.18 12.84 17.82
C ARG A 78 13.09 14.05 17.94
N LEU A 79 12.71 14.99 18.78
CA LEU A 79 13.67 15.95 19.32
C LEU A 79 14.81 15.12 19.91
N PRO A 80 16.08 15.41 19.58
CA PRO A 80 17.21 14.65 20.09
C PRO A 80 17.19 14.73 21.63
N GLY A 81 16.92 13.60 22.30
CA GLY A 81 16.97 13.52 23.77
C GLY A 81 15.88 12.69 24.46
N GLN A 82 14.82 12.22 23.79
CA GLN A 82 13.81 11.38 24.45
C GLN A 82 14.06 9.88 24.27
N THR A 83 14.74 9.30 25.25
CA THR A 83 14.88 7.86 25.47
C THR A 83 13.54 7.31 25.98
N HIS A 84 12.86 6.46 25.20
CA HIS A 84 11.65 5.78 25.69
C HIS A 84 12.03 4.68 26.70
N ALA A 85 11.50 4.78 27.91
CA ALA A 85 11.44 3.67 28.85
C ALA A 85 10.57 2.54 28.25
N ARG A 86 11.22 1.42 27.93
CA ARG A 86 10.58 0.19 27.45
C ARG A 86 9.76 -0.42 28.59
N LYS A 87 8.44 -0.17 28.63
CA LYS A 87 7.52 -0.95 29.47
C LYS A 87 7.22 -2.27 28.77
N THR A 88 7.71 -3.34 29.40
CA THR A 88 7.48 -4.75 29.14
C THR A 88 5.99 -5.07 28.97
N ARG A 89 5.65 -5.77 27.88
CA ARG A 89 4.34 -6.42 27.69
C ARG A 89 4.57 -7.94 27.71
N GLN A 90 4.43 -8.54 28.88
CA GLN A 90 3.95 -9.93 29.05
C GLN A 90 2.41 -9.82 29.16
N ALA A 91 1.56 -10.69 28.60
CA ALA A 91 1.74 -12.07 28.20
C ALA A 91 0.66 -12.52 27.17
N ASN A 92 0.95 -13.65 26.53
CA ASN A 92 0.05 -14.71 26.05
C ASN A 92 -0.79 -14.52 24.78
N SER A 93 -0.24 -15.01 23.67
CA SER A 93 -0.88 -16.09 22.91
C SER A 93 0.18 -16.87 22.15
N GLU A 94 0.45 -18.08 22.63
CA GLU A 94 1.31 -19.11 22.06
C GLU A 94 0.84 -19.49 20.65
N ILE A 95 1.74 -19.40 19.67
CA ILE A 95 1.78 -20.35 18.55
C ILE A 95 3.24 -20.74 18.36
N THR A 96 3.58 -21.87 18.95
CA THR A 96 4.83 -22.60 18.76
C THR A 96 4.72 -23.38 17.45
N VAL A 97 5.48 -22.99 16.42
CA VAL A 97 5.87 -23.92 15.35
C VAL A 97 7.39 -23.92 15.33
N LYS A 98 7.94 -24.93 16.01
CA LYS A 98 9.31 -25.40 15.82
C LYS A 98 9.47 -25.94 14.39
N ASP A 99 10.74 -25.99 13.97
CA ASP A 99 11.26 -26.60 12.74
C ASP A 99 10.93 -25.76 11.49
N TRP A 100 11.89 -25.17 10.77
CA TRP A 100 13.12 -25.76 10.23
C TRP A 100 14.10 -24.63 9.89
N GLN A 101 15.34 -24.69 10.36
CA GLN A 101 16.54 -24.28 9.62
C GLN A 101 17.79 -24.59 10.45
N ALA A 102 18.26 -25.82 10.31
CA ALA A 102 19.64 -26.18 10.58
C ALA A 102 20.14 -26.96 9.36
N VAL A 103 20.76 -26.24 8.43
CA VAL A 103 21.66 -26.83 7.43
C VAL A 103 22.82 -25.84 7.28
N GLU A 104 23.80 -25.95 8.16
CA GLU A 104 25.17 -25.62 7.80
C GLU A 104 25.88 -26.95 7.56
N ILE A 105 26.27 -27.15 6.31
CA ILE A 105 27.02 -28.31 5.83
C ILE A 105 28.49 -28.04 6.16
N SER A 106 29.12 -29.00 6.84
CA SER A 106 30.54 -29.04 7.18
C SER A 106 31.44 -29.13 5.94
N ASP A 107 32.66 -28.59 6.06
CA ASP A 107 33.89 -29.38 5.95
C ASP A 107 34.91 -28.87 6.99
#